data_AF-A0AAF0EBU1-F1
#
_entry.id   AF-A0AAF0EBU1-F1
#
_cell.length_a   1.000
_cell.length_b   1.000
_cell.length_c   1.000
_cell.angle_alpha   90.00
_cell.angle_beta   90.00
_cell.angle_gamma   90.00
#
_symmetry.space_group_name_H-M   'P 1'
#
loop_
_entity.id
_entity.type
_entity.pdbx_description
1 polymer ?
#
loop_
_entity_poly.entity_id
_entity_poly.type
_entity_poly.pdbx_seq_one_letter_code
_entity_poly.pdbx_strand_id
1 'polypeptide(L)'
;MRTNEDIPQGVQDEMELKLLDEENRPNEEDIHYDEADFEDDDGLHMIRQVVSETDNPNLPSLTFRAVVLGTLFTILGAGMSQLFFYKSNAPSFSSYFVILVTLPLARWMAKVLPDRVVNIFGWRFQLNPGPFSVKEHVLIAVIVSSGATSAYASDIINIQELFFGQHMSALPSLVLLITTQVIGFGFAGLVYDLLVRPPGMVFPGSLVTVSLFNTLHDQESALTIKRMRFFMIAFACSSINALTVFLLSISLFRWFGRPHGASLGTDVEHCKVN
;
A
#
# COMPACT_ATOMS: atom_id res chain seq x y z
N MET A 1 -57.99 -4.10 -62.51
CA MET A 1 -56.69 -4.71 -62.16
C MET A 1 -56.12 -3.85 -61.05
N ARG A 2 -55.79 -4.46 -59.90
CA ARG A 2 -55.79 -3.86 -58.55
C ARG A 2 -55.06 -2.51 -58.46
N THR A 3 -55.77 -1.58 -57.83
CA THR A 3 -55.43 -0.20 -57.49
C THR A 3 -54.31 -0.13 -56.45
N ASN A 4 -53.51 0.94 -56.53
CA ASN A 4 -52.59 1.40 -55.48
C ASN A 4 -53.24 1.21 -54.10
N GLU A 5 -52.69 0.29 -53.31
CA GLU A 5 -53.00 0.19 -51.89
C GLU A 5 -52.31 1.36 -51.21
N ASP A 6 -53.14 2.18 -50.57
CA ASP A 6 -52.77 3.30 -49.71
C ASP A 6 -51.77 2.82 -48.66
N ILE A 7 -50.51 3.20 -48.81
CA ILE A 7 -49.55 3.14 -47.72
C ILE A 7 -50.09 4.11 -46.64
N PRO A 8 -50.29 3.65 -45.39
CA PRO A 8 -50.82 4.51 -44.34
C PRO A 8 -49.87 5.71 -44.14
N GLN A 9 -50.41 6.93 -44.04
CA GLN A 9 -49.63 8.17 -43.91
C GLN A 9 -48.52 8.10 -42.84
N GLY A 10 -48.75 7.39 -41.73
CA GLY A 10 -47.75 7.20 -40.68
C GLY A 10 -46.51 6.38 -41.10
N VAL A 11 -46.61 5.54 -42.13
CA VAL A 11 -45.46 4.78 -42.68
C VAL A 11 -44.66 5.64 -43.65
N GLN A 12 -45.30 6.55 -44.38
CA GLN A 12 -44.61 7.54 -45.21
C GLN A 12 -43.80 8.50 -44.33
N ASP A 13 -44.40 9.01 -43.24
CA ASP A 13 -43.76 9.92 -42.31
C ASP A 13 -42.57 9.26 -41.58
N GLU A 14 -42.68 7.98 -41.20
CA GLU A 14 -41.55 7.22 -40.63
C GLU A 14 -40.40 7.02 -41.61
N MET A 15 -40.71 6.84 -42.90
CA MET A 15 -39.69 6.70 -43.95
C MET A 15 -38.98 8.03 -44.20
N GLU A 16 -39.72 9.13 -44.21
CA GLU A 16 -39.15 10.48 -44.37
C GLU A 16 -38.31 10.86 -43.15
N LEU A 17 -38.75 10.52 -41.92
CA LEU A 17 -37.96 10.72 -40.70
C LEU A 17 -36.65 9.92 -40.70
N LYS A 18 -36.67 8.67 -41.20
CA LYS A 18 -35.47 7.84 -41.29
C LYS A 18 -34.47 8.36 -42.32
N LEU A 19 -34.96 8.92 -43.42
CA LEU A 19 -34.10 9.52 -44.45
C LEU A 19 -33.47 10.82 -43.97
N LEU A 20 -34.21 11.62 -43.18
CA LEU A 20 -33.69 12.84 -42.55
C LEU A 20 -32.65 12.53 -41.45
N ASP A 21 -32.83 11.44 -40.68
CA ASP A 21 -31.84 10.99 -39.69
C ASP A 21 -30.55 10.47 -40.34
N GLU A 22 -30.63 9.92 -41.56
CA GLU A 22 -29.48 9.40 -42.29
C GLU A 22 -28.70 10.50 -43.03
N GLU A 23 -29.37 11.55 -43.51
CA GLU A 23 -28.74 12.74 -44.11
C GLU A 23 -28.07 13.66 -43.07
N ASN A 24 -28.51 13.60 -41.81
CA ASN A 24 -27.96 14.42 -40.72
C ASN A 24 -26.83 13.72 -39.92
N ARG A 25 -26.37 12.54 -40.39
CA ARG A 25 -25.15 11.91 -39.85
C ARG A 25 -23.94 12.71 -40.34
N PRO A 26 -23.08 13.23 -39.44
CA PRO A 26 -21.85 13.87 -39.88
C PRO A 26 -20.99 12.86 -40.64
N ASN A 27 -20.46 13.26 -41.79
CA ASN A 27 -19.55 12.44 -42.61
C ASN A 27 -18.34 12.03 -41.76
N GLU A 28 -18.08 10.73 -41.65
CA GLU A 28 -16.98 10.17 -40.84
C GLU A 28 -15.57 10.62 -41.29
N GLU A 29 -15.44 11.27 -42.44
CA GLU A 29 -14.15 11.67 -43.03
C GLU A 29 -13.66 13.07 -42.61
N ASP A 30 -14.47 13.90 -41.94
CA ASP A 30 -14.07 15.26 -41.51
C ASP A 30 -13.85 15.39 -39.98
N ILE A 31 -13.93 14.28 -39.24
CA ILE A 31 -13.60 14.28 -37.81
C ILE A 31 -12.10 13.98 -37.68
N HIS A 32 -11.29 15.03 -37.86
CA HIS A 32 -9.90 14.99 -37.41
C HIS A 32 -9.91 14.97 -35.88
N TYR A 33 -10.07 13.78 -35.31
CA TYR A 33 -9.78 13.57 -33.92
C TYR A 33 -8.28 13.70 -33.75
N ASP A 34 -7.83 14.78 -33.12
CA ASP A 34 -6.47 14.86 -32.60
C ASP A 34 -6.29 13.67 -31.66
N GLU A 35 -5.37 12.76 -32.01
CA GLU A 35 -5.10 11.50 -31.28
C GLU A 35 -4.73 11.74 -29.80
N ALA A 36 -4.38 13.00 -29.45
CA ALA A 36 -4.13 13.47 -28.10
C ALA A 36 -5.41 13.60 -27.22
N ASP A 37 -6.58 13.90 -27.79
CA ASP A 37 -7.81 14.13 -26.99
C ASP A 37 -8.47 12.82 -26.52
N PHE A 38 -8.21 11.68 -27.19
CA PHE A 38 -8.77 10.39 -26.80
C PHE A 38 -8.02 9.69 -25.66
N GLU A 39 -6.70 9.86 -25.54
CA GLU A 39 -5.94 9.29 -24.43
C GLU A 39 -6.19 10.05 -23.11
N ASP A 40 -6.39 11.37 -23.18
CA ASP A 40 -6.69 12.20 -22.01
C ASP A 40 -8.08 11.91 -21.42
N ASP A 41 -9.08 11.56 -22.25
CA ASP A 41 -10.43 11.24 -21.76
C ASP A 41 -10.49 9.87 -21.05
N ASP A 42 -9.78 8.84 -21.53
CA ASP A 42 -9.78 7.51 -20.89
C ASP A 42 -9.08 7.53 -19.52
N GLY A 43 -7.93 8.22 -19.43
CA GLY A 43 -7.20 8.42 -18.18
C GLY A 43 -8.03 9.16 -17.12
N LEU A 44 -8.69 10.24 -17.51
CA LEU A 44 -9.53 11.04 -16.63
C LEU A 44 -10.82 10.30 -16.23
N HIS A 45 -11.41 9.54 -17.14
CA HIS A 45 -12.59 8.71 -16.88
C HIS A 45 -12.31 7.64 -15.81
N MET A 46 -11.17 6.94 -15.88
CA MET A 46 -10.75 6.00 -14.83
C MET A 46 -10.59 6.67 -13.46
N ILE A 47 -10.02 7.87 -13.42
CA ILE A 47 -9.83 8.64 -12.18
C ILE A 47 -11.19 9.02 -11.57
N ARG A 48 -12.12 9.53 -12.38
CA ARG A 48 -13.46 9.94 -11.95
C ARG A 48 -14.28 8.79 -11.36
N GLN A 49 -14.07 7.56 -11.83
CA GLN A 49 -14.75 6.38 -11.26
C GLN A 49 -14.22 5.96 -9.88
N VAL A 50 -12.95 6.26 -9.59
CA VAL A 50 -12.26 5.77 -8.39
C VAL A 50 -12.17 6.83 -7.29
N VAL A 51 -12.02 8.09 -7.68
CA VAL A 51 -11.76 9.21 -6.77
C VAL A 51 -13.01 10.07 -6.63
N SER A 52 -13.37 10.43 -5.41
CA SER A 52 -14.46 11.39 -5.17
C SER A 52 -14.03 12.79 -5.64
N GLU A 53 -14.91 13.47 -6.38
CA GLU A 53 -14.66 14.84 -6.87
C GLU A 53 -14.66 15.90 -5.75
N THR A 54 -15.13 15.53 -4.55
CA THR A 54 -15.22 16.44 -3.40
C THR A 54 -14.13 16.16 -2.37
N ASP A 55 -13.25 17.14 -2.12
CA ASP A 55 -12.31 17.13 -0.97
C ASP A 55 -12.70 18.20 0.07
N ASN A 56 -12.53 17.86 1.36
CA ASN A 56 -12.66 18.81 2.46
C ASN A 56 -11.25 19.21 2.96
N PRO A 57 -10.79 20.45 2.71
CA PRO A 57 -9.44 20.89 3.06
C PRO A 57 -9.22 21.06 4.57
N ASN A 58 -10.27 21.12 5.38
CA ASN A 58 -10.16 21.38 6.82
C ASN A 58 -9.94 20.11 7.66
N LEU A 59 -9.95 18.92 7.05
CA LEU A 59 -9.74 17.66 7.76
C LEU A 59 -8.28 17.53 8.24
N PRO A 60 -8.04 17.23 9.53
CA PRO A 60 -6.69 17.11 10.06
C PRO A 60 -6.00 15.87 9.46
N SER A 61 -4.81 16.05 8.88
CA SER A 61 -4.00 14.96 8.30
C SER A 61 -2.88 14.51 9.24
N LEU A 62 -2.14 15.46 9.81
CA LEU A 62 -1.02 15.21 10.72
C LEU A 62 -1.51 15.18 12.17
N THR A 63 -1.78 13.97 12.68
CA THR A 63 -2.23 13.78 14.06
C THR A 63 -1.27 12.87 14.83
N PHE A 64 -1.32 12.95 16.16
CA PHE A 64 -0.50 12.11 17.04
C PHE A 64 -0.69 10.62 16.75
N ARG A 65 -1.94 10.17 16.59
CA ARG A 65 -2.25 8.78 16.26
C ARG A 65 -1.67 8.34 14.92
N ALA A 66 -1.69 9.19 13.89
CA ALA A 66 -1.13 8.86 12.58
C ALA A 66 0.40 8.70 12.66
N VAL A 67 1.09 9.57 13.38
CA VAL A 67 2.55 9.49 13.58
C VAL A 67 2.91 8.25 14.40
N VAL A 68 2.22 7.98 15.50
CA VAL A 68 2.51 6.81 16.36
C VAL A 68 2.27 5.50 15.62
N LEU A 69 1.11 5.35 14.95
CA LEU A 69 0.81 4.12 14.20
C LEU A 69 1.73 3.96 12.98
N GLY A 70 1.96 5.04 12.23
CA GLY A 70 2.89 5.02 11.08
C GLY A 70 4.29 4.60 11.50
N THR A 71 4.88 5.27 12.50
CA THR A 71 6.23 4.92 12.98
C THR A 71 6.33 3.52 13.55
N LEU A 72 5.31 3.05 14.29
CA LEU A 72 5.29 1.68 14.82
C LEU A 72 5.33 0.64 13.70
N PHE A 73 4.46 0.75 12.70
CA PHE A 73 4.43 -0.20 11.58
C PHE A 73 5.65 -0.05 10.67
N THR A 74 6.22 1.14 10.53
CA THR A 74 7.47 1.36 9.81
C THR A 74 8.64 0.65 10.49
N ILE A 75 8.80 0.77 11.81
CA ILE A 75 9.87 0.10 12.56
C ILE A 75 9.74 -1.42 12.42
N LEU A 76 8.53 -1.96 12.59
CA LEU A 76 8.27 -3.40 12.45
C LEU A 76 8.55 -3.88 11.02
N GLY A 77 8.06 -3.14 10.02
CA GLY A 77 8.24 -3.44 8.61
C GLY A 77 9.71 -3.39 8.18
N ALA A 78 10.42 -2.31 8.51
CA ALA A 78 11.85 -2.16 8.23
C ALA A 78 12.68 -3.26 8.90
N GLY A 79 12.37 -3.61 10.15
CA GLY A 79 13.04 -4.69 10.87
C GLY A 79 12.84 -6.04 10.19
N MET A 80 11.61 -6.39 9.82
CA MET A 80 11.33 -7.63 9.09
C MET A 80 11.98 -7.65 7.70
N SER A 81 11.86 -6.55 6.95
CA SER A 81 12.46 -6.41 5.63
C SER A 81 13.98 -6.57 5.68
N GLN A 82 14.66 -5.96 6.66
CA GLN A 82 16.11 -6.09 6.83
C GLN A 82 16.52 -7.51 7.22
N LEU A 83 15.76 -8.18 8.09
CA LEU A 83 16.05 -9.57 8.50
C LEU A 83 15.92 -10.56 7.34
N PHE A 84 14.92 -10.37 6.47
CA PHE A 84 14.72 -11.26 5.32
C PHE A 84 15.51 -10.84 4.09
N PHE A 85 16.17 -9.69 4.09
CA PHE A 85 16.88 -9.16 2.93
C PHE A 85 17.93 -10.13 2.36
N TYR A 86 18.68 -10.82 3.23
CA TYR A 86 19.71 -11.78 2.83
C TYR A 86 19.17 -13.18 2.47
N LYS A 87 17.84 -13.37 2.49
CA LYS A 87 17.21 -14.66 2.18
C LYS A 87 16.80 -14.71 0.71
N SER A 88 17.18 -15.78 0.02
CA SER A 88 16.88 -15.99 -1.41
C SER A 88 15.39 -15.99 -1.77
N ASN A 89 14.53 -16.42 -0.83
CA ASN A 89 13.07 -16.35 -0.95
C ASN A 89 12.52 -15.62 0.29
N ALA A 90 12.64 -14.29 0.25
CA ALA A 90 12.18 -13.40 1.30
C ALA A 90 10.69 -13.06 1.11
N PRO A 91 9.83 -13.25 2.14
CA PRO A 91 8.48 -12.71 2.09
C PRO A 91 8.53 -11.17 2.05
N SER A 92 7.73 -10.56 1.18
CA SER A 92 7.62 -9.10 1.11
C SER A 92 6.63 -8.56 2.14
N PHE A 93 6.99 -7.45 2.80
CA PHE A 93 6.09 -6.75 3.72
C PHE A 93 5.06 -5.93 2.94
N SER A 94 3.78 -6.30 3.03
CA SER A 94 2.70 -5.67 2.26
C SER A 94 2.18 -4.40 2.93
N SER A 95 2.15 -3.29 2.19
CA SER A 95 1.53 -2.02 2.64
C SER A 95 0.02 -2.14 2.81
N TYR A 96 -0.66 -2.96 1.99
CA TYR A 96 -2.10 -3.21 2.09
C TYR A 96 -2.50 -3.87 3.40
N PHE A 97 -1.65 -4.77 3.91
CA PHE A 97 -1.85 -5.37 5.23
C PHE A 97 -1.90 -4.29 6.31
N VAL A 98 -0.98 -3.32 6.23
CA VAL A 98 -0.93 -2.23 7.20
C VAL A 98 -2.19 -1.38 7.11
N ILE A 99 -2.63 -0.99 5.92
CA ILE A 99 -3.89 -0.23 5.70
C ILE A 99 -5.08 -0.93 6.37
N LEU A 100 -5.20 -2.26 6.24
CA LEU A 100 -6.32 -2.99 6.82
C LEU A 100 -6.25 -3.10 8.35
N VAL A 101 -5.05 -3.24 8.92
CA VAL A 101 -4.86 -3.33 10.38
C VAL A 101 -4.93 -1.97 11.06
N THR A 102 -4.47 -0.90 10.39
CA THR A 102 -4.48 0.44 10.97
C THR A 102 -5.87 1.01 11.10
N LEU A 103 -6.83 0.60 10.26
CA LEU A 103 -8.22 1.07 10.35
C LEU A 103 -8.89 0.75 11.71
N PRO A 104 -9.00 -0.52 12.17
CA PRO A 104 -9.60 -0.82 13.47
C PRO A 104 -8.73 -0.28 14.62
N LEU A 105 -7.41 -0.31 14.50
CA LEU A 105 -6.49 0.15 15.53
C LEU A 105 -6.57 1.67 15.75
N ALA A 106 -6.65 2.45 14.67
CA ALA A 106 -6.82 3.90 14.73
C ALA A 106 -8.20 4.30 15.23
N ARG A 107 -9.27 3.57 14.85
CA ARG A 107 -10.62 3.76 15.43
C ARG A 107 -10.66 3.43 16.92
N TRP A 108 -9.92 2.41 17.36
CA TRP A 108 -9.78 2.09 18.78
C TRP A 108 -9.01 3.20 19.51
N MET A 109 -7.89 3.64 18.95
CA MET A 109 -7.09 4.74 19.50
C MET A 109 -7.91 6.03 19.57
N ALA A 110 -8.75 6.33 18.57
CA ALA A 110 -9.65 7.48 18.58
C ALA A 110 -10.68 7.47 19.72
N LYS A 111 -11.05 6.28 20.24
CA LYS A 111 -11.97 6.13 21.38
C LYS A 111 -11.27 6.16 22.73
N VAL A 112 -10.01 5.72 22.78
CA VAL A 112 -9.22 5.61 24.02
C VAL A 112 -8.47 6.89 24.34
N LEU A 113 -8.06 7.65 23.32
CA LEU A 113 -7.23 8.83 23.50
C LEU A 113 -8.07 10.01 24.03
N PRO A 114 -7.62 10.69 25.10
CA PRO A 114 -8.34 11.85 25.63
C PRO A 114 -8.19 13.08 24.72
N ASP A 115 -9.27 13.87 24.63
CA ASP A 115 -9.33 15.14 23.90
C ASP A 115 -8.56 16.25 24.64
N ARG A 116 -7.24 16.10 24.73
CA ARG A 116 -6.35 17.04 25.43
C ARG A 116 -5.45 17.77 24.45
N VAL A 117 -5.37 19.09 24.62
CA VAL A 117 -4.32 19.91 23.99
C VAL A 117 -3.06 19.76 24.82
N VAL A 118 -2.02 19.19 24.23
CA VAL A 118 -0.71 19.07 24.89
C VAL A 118 0.21 20.12 24.28
N ASN A 119 0.92 20.83 25.15
CA ASN A 119 1.93 21.80 24.78
C ASN A 119 3.30 21.19 25.10
N ILE A 120 4.06 20.83 24.07
CA ILE A 120 5.41 20.28 24.21
C ILE A 120 6.36 21.27 23.54
N PHE A 121 7.34 21.79 24.30
CA PHE A 121 8.38 22.69 23.79
C PHE A 121 7.84 23.89 22.97
N GLY A 122 6.68 24.44 23.35
CA GLY A 122 6.04 25.58 22.67
C GLY A 122 5.13 25.21 21.49
N TRP A 123 5.12 23.94 21.06
CA TRP A 123 4.20 23.42 20.06
C TRP A 123 2.93 22.90 20.73
N ARG A 124 1.79 23.49 20.37
CA ARG A 124 0.46 23.05 20.80
C ARG A 124 -0.09 22.08 19.77
N PHE A 125 -0.31 20.83 20.17
CA PHE A 125 -1.01 19.85 19.33
C PHE A 125 -2.16 19.22 20.10
N GLN A 126 -3.25 18.95 19.39
CA GLN A 126 -4.40 18.24 19.92
C GLN A 126 -4.13 16.74 19.81
N LEU A 127 -4.25 16.00 20.91
CA LEU A 127 -4.05 14.54 20.89
C LEU A 127 -5.11 13.85 20.03
N ASN A 128 -6.36 14.28 20.17
CA ASN A 128 -7.50 13.71 19.46
C ASN A 128 -8.34 14.83 18.84
N PRO A 129 -8.11 15.19 17.58
CA PRO A 129 -8.85 16.27 16.91
C PRO A 129 -10.23 15.83 16.40
N GLY A 130 -10.62 14.56 16.59
CA GLY A 130 -11.92 14.05 16.18
C GLY A 130 -11.90 12.61 15.65
N PRO A 131 -12.97 12.15 14.96
CA PRO A 131 -13.05 10.80 14.41
C PRO A 131 -11.93 10.51 13.41
N PHE A 132 -11.59 9.23 13.22
CA PHE A 132 -10.52 8.82 12.32
C PHE A 132 -10.85 9.14 10.86
N SER A 133 -10.05 10.01 10.25
CA SER A 133 -10.27 10.51 8.89
C SER A 133 -9.52 9.68 7.83
N VAL A 134 -9.94 9.83 6.57
CA VAL A 134 -9.24 9.23 5.42
C VAL A 134 -7.81 9.77 5.31
N LYS A 135 -7.60 11.07 5.54
CA LYS A 135 -6.30 11.73 5.37
C LYS A 135 -5.25 11.20 6.34
N GLU A 136 -5.62 10.99 7.60
CA GLU A 136 -4.74 10.35 8.58
C GLU A 136 -4.40 8.91 8.18
N HIS A 137 -5.37 8.19 7.61
CA HIS A 137 -5.17 6.81 7.18
C HIS A 137 -4.20 6.72 6.00
N VAL A 138 -4.37 7.61 5.01
CA VAL A 138 -3.46 7.75 3.86
C VAL A 138 -2.06 8.13 4.35
N LEU A 139 -1.95 9.06 5.31
CA LEU A 139 -0.65 9.47 5.86
C LEU A 139 0.09 8.30 6.51
N ILE A 140 -0.61 7.46 7.29
CA ILE A 140 -0.01 6.24 7.88
C ILE A 140 0.54 5.34 6.77
N ALA A 141 -0.24 5.11 5.71
CA ALA A 141 0.19 4.26 4.60
C ALA A 141 1.41 4.80 3.85
N VAL A 142 1.50 6.12 3.67
CA VAL A 142 2.66 6.78 3.05
C VAL A 142 3.91 6.67 3.93
N ILE A 143 3.80 6.86 5.24
CA ILE A 143 4.91 6.69 6.19
C ILE A 143 5.45 5.25 6.15
N VAL A 144 4.54 4.28 6.04
CA VAL A 144 4.89 2.87 6.01
C VAL A 144 5.46 2.45 4.66
N SER A 145 4.83 2.85 3.54
CA SER A 145 5.31 2.47 2.21
C SER A 145 6.69 3.06 1.89
N SER A 146 6.99 4.24 2.42
CA SER A 146 8.29 4.90 2.23
C SER A 146 9.39 4.39 3.16
N GLY A 147 9.04 3.89 4.35
CA GLY A 147 10.03 3.54 5.38
C GLY A 147 10.15 2.06 5.73
N ALA A 148 9.20 1.20 5.36
CA ALA A 148 9.17 -0.21 5.77
C ALA A 148 10.05 -1.14 4.91
N THR A 149 11.03 -0.60 4.21
CA THR A 149 11.94 -1.32 3.30
C THR A 149 13.33 -1.47 3.92
N SER A 150 14.11 -2.43 3.39
CA SER A 150 15.52 -2.59 3.76
C SER A 150 16.33 -1.40 3.27
N ALA A 151 17.30 -0.94 4.07
CA ALA A 151 18.14 0.17 3.69
C ALA A 151 19.21 -0.28 2.68
N TYR A 152 19.20 0.30 1.47
CA TYR A 152 20.13 -0.06 0.39
C TYR A 152 21.61 0.07 0.81
N ALA A 153 21.95 1.10 1.60
CA ALA A 153 23.31 1.30 2.08
C ALA A 153 23.83 0.16 2.98
N SER A 154 22.95 -0.66 3.58
CA SER A 154 23.34 -1.83 4.38
C SER A 154 24.16 -2.83 3.55
N ASP A 155 23.85 -2.99 2.26
CA ASP A 155 24.59 -3.91 1.40
C ASP A 155 25.98 -3.41 1.06
N ILE A 156 26.11 -2.10 0.85
CA ILE A 156 27.42 -1.47 0.59
C ILE A 156 28.34 -1.72 1.78
N ILE A 157 27.84 -1.52 3.00
CA ILE A 157 28.59 -1.75 4.24
C ILE A 157 28.97 -3.24 4.36
N ASN A 158 28.01 -4.13 4.13
CA ASN A 158 28.25 -5.57 4.25
C ASN A 158 29.22 -6.11 3.19
N ILE A 159 29.17 -5.60 1.96
CA ILE A 159 30.11 -5.95 0.90
C ILE A 159 31.52 -5.45 1.24
N GLN A 160 31.64 -4.22 1.76
CA GLN A 160 32.92 -3.64 2.17
C GLN A 160 33.58 -4.45 3.28
N GLU A 161 32.80 -4.92 4.25
CA GLU A 161 33.29 -5.76 5.33
C GLU A 161 33.62 -7.18 4.86
N LEU A 162 32.76 -7.81 4.06
CA LEU A 162 32.90 -9.21 3.64
C LEU A 162 33.97 -9.42 2.57
N PHE A 163 34.05 -8.55 1.57
CA PHE A 163 34.93 -8.72 0.40
C PHE A 163 36.22 -7.91 0.47
N PHE A 164 36.19 -6.73 1.11
CA PHE A 164 37.35 -5.83 1.17
C PHE A 164 38.04 -5.80 2.54
N GLY A 165 37.48 -6.49 3.55
CA GLY A 165 38.05 -6.56 4.90
C GLY A 165 38.17 -5.20 5.59
N GLN A 166 37.38 -4.21 5.16
CA GLN A 166 37.40 -2.86 5.71
C GLN A 166 36.20 -2.67 6.63
N HIS A 167 36.46 -2.51 7.93
CA HIS A 167 35.41 -2.21 8.91
C HIS A 167 35.12 -0.71 8.95
N MET A 168 33.90 -0.32 8.57
CA MET A 168 33.40 1.04 8.81
C MET A 168 32.92 1.18 10.25
N SER A 169 33.32 2.25 10.92
CA SER A 169 32.80 2.56 12.25
C SER A 169 31.33 2.98 12.19
N ALA A 170 30.61 2.82 13.30
CA ALA A 170 29.16 3.00 13.36
C ALA A 170 28.68 4.39 12.91
N LEU A 171 29.45 5.45 13.16
CA LEU A 171 29.09 6.82 12.81
C LEU A 171 29.09 7.05 11.28
N PRO A 172 30.18 6.79 10.54
CA PRO A 172 30.18 6.80 9.07
C PRO A 172 29.09 5.94 8.45
N SER A 173 28.86 4.73 8.97
CA SER A 173 27.81 3.83 8.49
C SER A 173 26.42 4.46 8.66
N LEU A 174 26.13 5.02 9.83
CA LEU A 174 24.85 5.67 10.09
C LEU A 174 24.65 6.91 9.21
N VAL A 175 25.69 7.71 8.99
CA VAL A 175 25.65 8.87 8.08
C VAL A 175 25.38 8.42 6.64
N LEU A 176 26.02 7.34 6.19
CA LEU A 176 25.76 6.75 4.87
C LEU A 176 24.31 6.27 4.73
N LEU A 177 23.78 5.58 5.74
CA LEU A 177 22.36 5.18 5.76
C LEU A 177 21.43 6.41 5.68
N ILE A 178 21.64 7.44 6.50
CA ILE A 178 20.76 8.60 6.50
C ILE A 178 20.84 9.39 5.19
N THR A 179 22.05 9.61 4.67
CA THR A 179 22.24 10.39 3.43
C THR A 179 21.59 9.73 2.23
N THR A 180 21.73 8.41 2.06
CA THR A 180 21.08 7.69 0.96
C THR A 180 19.56 7.80 0.98
N GLN A 181 18.94 7.76 2.16
CA GLN A 181 17.49 7.94 2.29
C GLN A 181 17.04 9.38 2.03
N VAL A 182 17.76 10.36 2.58
CA VAL A 182 17.43 11.79 2.40
C VAL A 182 17.58 12.22 0.94
N ILE A 183 18.57 11.71 0.21
CA ILE A 183 18.76 12.00 -1.21
C ILE A 183 17.54 11.56 -2.03
N GLY A 184 16.97 10.39 -1.72
CA GLY A 184 15.76 9.89 -2.40
C GLY A 184 14.57 10.82 -2.21
N PHE A 185 14.31 11.25 -0.97
CA PHE A 185 13.24 12.22 -0.69
C PHE A 185 13.50 13.60 -1.31
N GLY A 186 14.77 14.03 -1.36
CA GLY A 186 15.17 15.27 -2.04
C GLY A 186 14.86 15.23 -3.53
N PHE A 187 15.22 14.13 -4.21
CA PHE A 187 14.95 13.97 -5.64
C PHE A 187 13.44 13.88 -5.92
N ALA A 188 12.68 13.17 -5.09
CA ALA A 188 11.22 13.10 -5.20
C ALA A 188 10.55 14.49 -5.16
N GLY A 189 11.07 15.41 -4.34
CA GLY A 189 10.60 16.79 -4.29
C GLY A 189 10.93 17.60 -5.56
N LEU A 190 12.11 17.39 -6.15
CA LEU A 190 12.51 18.08 -7.38
C LEU A 190 11.67 17.68 -8.59
N VAL A 191 11.28 16.40 -8.67
CA VAL A 191 10.47 15.88 -9.78
C VAL A 191 8.96 16.02 -9.56
N TYR A 192 8.51 16.44 -8.37
CA TYR A 192 7.09 16.56 -8.04
C TYR A 192 6.32 17.45 -9.02
N ASP A 193 6.88 18.62 -9.35
CA ASP A 193 6.24 19.57 -10.28
C ASP A 193 6.17 19.02 -11.72
N LEU A 194 7.08 18.12 -12.10
CA LEU A 194 7.15 17.51 -13.43
C LEU A 194 6.29 16.25 -13.54
N LEU A 195 6.19 15.46 -12.47
CA LEU A 195 5.56 14.14 -12.48
C LEU A 195 4.15 14.12 -11.87
N VAL A 196 3.80 15.06 -10.98
CA VAL A 196 2.55 14.97 -10.22
C VAL A 196 1.58 16.11 -10.52
N ARG A 197 2.08 17.31 -10.86
CA ARG A 197 1.20 18.44 -11.20
C ARG A 197 0.51 18.34 -12.55
N PRO A 198 1.13 17.81 -13.63
CA PRO A 198 0.47 17.74 -14.92
C PRO A 198 -0.74 16.79 -14.89
N PRO A 199 -1.93 17.21 -15.40
CA PRO A 199 -3.16 16.43 -15.32
C PRO A 199 -3.15 15.16 -16.19
N GLY A 200 -2.37 15.12 -17.26
CA GLY A 200 -2.24 13.94 -18.14
C GLY A 200 -1.38 12.81 -17.54
N MET A 201 -0.79 12.98 -16.34
CA MET A 201 0.05 11.95 -15.73
C MET A 201 -0.70 11.09 -14.72
N VAL A 202 -1.14 9.93 -15.19
CA VAL A 202 -1.94 8.97 -14.39
C VAL A 202 -1.08 7.85 -13.81
N PHE A 203 -1.22 7.60 -12.51
CA PHE A 203 -0.54 6.50 -11.80
C PHE A 203 -1.54 5.39 -11.41
N PRO A 204 -1.75 4.38 -12.27
CA PRO A 204 -2.77 3.36 -12.02
C PRO A 204 -2.55 2.57 -10.72
N GLY A 205 -1.30 2.35 -10.32
CA GLY A 205 -0.97 1.70 -9.05
C GLY A 205 -1.46 2.47 -7.81
N SER A 206 -1.47 3.81 -7.89
CA SER A 206 -2.01 4.66 -6.83
C SER A 206 -3.53 4.62 -6.79
N LEU A 207 -4.20 4.50 -7.94
CA LEU A 207 -5.66 4.43 -8.03
C LEU A 207 -6.23 3.22 -7.28
N VAL A 208 -5.56 2.06 -7.34
CA VAL A 208 -5.97 0.87 -6.57
C VAL A 208 -5.97 1.16 -5.07
N THR A 209 -4.94 1.87 -4.59
CA THR A 209 -4.83 2.24 -3.18
C THR A 209 -5.90 3.26 -2.78
N VAL A 210 -6.20 4.23 -3.66
CA VAL A 210 -7.27 5.22 -3.42
C VAL A 210 -8.65 4.56 -3.38
N SER A 211 -8.93 3.63 -4.30
CA SER A 211 -10.17 2.84 -4.31
C SER A 211 -10.37 2.08 -2.99
N LEU A 212 -9.29 1.50 -2.46
CA LEU A 212 -9.30 0.82 -1.17
C LEU A 212 -9.62 1.78 -0.03
N PHE A 213 -9.02 2.97 0.02
CA PHE A 213 -9.31 3.96 1.05
C PHE A 213 -10.76 4.44 1.01
N ASN A 214 -11.28 4.75 -0.19
CA ASN A 214 -12.67 5.15 -0.39
C ASN A 214 -13.62 4.05 0.10
N THR A 215 -13.36 2.80 -0.29
CA THR A 215 -14.10 1.63 0.19
C THR A 215 -14.10 1.51 1.72
N LEU A 216 -12.95 1.69 2.38
CA LEU A 216 -12.81 1.44 3.82
C LEU A 216 -13.45 2.54 4.69
N HIS A 217 -13.53 3.75 4.15
CA HIS A 217 -14.04 4.93 4.85
C HIS A 217 -15.42 5.40 4.39
N ASP A 218 -16.01 4.73 3.40
CA ASP A 218 -17.43 4.87 3.08
C ASP A 218 -18.26 4.49 4.33
N GLN A 219 -18.67 5.52 5.07
CA GLN A 219 -19.37 5.38 6.34
C GLN A 219 -20.75 4.82 6.04
N GLU A 220 -21.12 3.72 6.71
CA GLU A 220 -22.43 3.04 6.65
C GLU A 220 -22.61 1.86 5.69
N SER A 221 -21.64 1.49 4.86
CA SER A 221 -21.83 0.29 4.03
C SER A 221 -21.68 -1.00 4.86
N ALA A 222 -22.75 -1.81 4.93
CA ALA A 222 -22.70 -3.17 5.47
C ALA A 222 -21.62 -4.04 4.76
N LEU A 223 -21.24 -3.63 3.55
CA LEU A 223 -20.17 -4.20 2.75
C LEU A 223 -18.80 -4.04 3.41
N THR A 224 -18.47 -2.87 3.97
CA THR A 224 -17.18 -2.64 4.66
C THR A 224 -17.01 -3.57 5.86
N ILE A 225 -18.07 -3.78 6.65
CA ILE A 225 -18.04 -4.72 7.78
C ILE A 225 -17.82 -6.16 7.28
N LYS A 226 -18.51 -6.59 6.22
CA LYS A 226 -18.33 -7.93 5.63
C LYS A 226 -16.91 -8.13 5.09
N ARG A 227 -16.35 -7.14 4.39
CA ARG A 227 -14.97 -7.16 3.86
C ARG A 227 -13.93 -7.23 4.99
N MET A 228 -14.09 -6.45 6.05
CA MET A 228 -13.22 -6.50 7.23
C MET A 228 -13.32 -7.85 7.96
N ARG A 229 -14.51 -8.44 8.07
CA ARG A 229 -14.68 -9.79 8.66
C ARG A 229 -13.97 -10.86 7.83
N PHE A 230 -14.11 -10.80 6.50
CA PHE A 230 -13.38 -11.70 5.60
C PHE A 230 -11.86 -11.55 5.77
N PHE A 231 -11.35 -10.32 5.81
CA PHE A 231 -9.94 -10.06 6.06
C PHE A 231 -9.47 -10.66 7.40
N MET A 232 -10.23 -10.47 8.49
CA MET A 232 -9.89 -11.03 9.79
C MET A 232 -9.86 -12.57 9.80
N ILE A 233 -10.79 -13.21 9.08
CA ILE A 233 -10.81 -14.67 8.92
C ILE A 233 -9.58 -15.13 8.12
N ALA A 234 -9.31 -14.51 6.98
CA ALA A 234 -8.15 -14.83 6.15
C ALA A 234 -6.83 -14.62 6.90
N PHE A 235 -6.74 -13.53 7.67
CA PHE A 235 -5.61 -13.23 8.53
C PHE A 235 -5.42 -14.27 9.63
N ALA A 236 -6.50 -14.69 10.29
CA ALA A 236 -6.45 -15.75 11.30
C ALA A 236 -6.01 -17.09 10.67
N CYS A 237 -6.56 -17.47 9.53
CA CYS A 237 -6.13 -18.68 8.80
C CYS A 237 -4.66 -18.64 8.40
N SER A 238 -4.18 -17.51 7.87
CA SER A 238 -2.78 -17.31 7.51
C SER A 238 -1.87 -17.38 8.74
N SER A 239 -2.27 -16.74 9.84
CA SER A 239 -1.52 -16.75 11.11
C SER A 239 -1.45 -18.15 11.71
N ILE A 240 -2.54 -18.92 11.66
CA ILE A 240 -2.57 -20.32 12.10
C ILE A 240 -1.63 -21.16 11.25
N ASN A 241 -1.69 -21.02 9.91
CA ASN A 241 -0.79 -21.73 9.02
C ASN A 241 0.69 -21.40 9.31
N ALA A 242 1.01 -20.12 9.50
CA ALA A 242 2.37 -19.68 9.86
C ALA A 242 2.84 -20.29 11.19
N LEU A 243 1.96 -20.31 12.21
CA LEU A 243 2.25 -20.92 13.50
C LEU A 243 2.45 -22.44 13.37
N THR A 244 1.63 -23.12 12.56
CA THR A 244 1.77 -24.56 12.30
C THR A 244 3.12 -24.89 11.67
N VAL A 245 3.55 -24.12 10.66
CA VAL A 245 4.87 -24.30 10.03
C VAL A 245 5.98 -24.07 11.05
N PHE A 246 5.90 -23.03 11.86
CA PHE A 246 6.89 -22.72 12.89
C PHE A 246 7.00 -23.83 13.94
N LEU A 247 5.87 -24.32 14.47
CA LEU A 247 5.85 -25.42 15.43
C LEU A 247 6.36 -26.73 14.84
N LEU A 248 6.04 -26.99 13.56
CA LEU A 248 6.53 -28.16 12.84
C LEU A 248 8.05 -28.09 12.64
N SER A 249 8.60 -26.92 12.31
CA SER A 249 10.06 -26.72 12.23
C SER A 249 10.76 -26.97 13.57
N ILE A 250 10.21 -26.46 14.68
CA ILE A 250 10.76 -26.74 16.03
C ILE A 250 10.67 -28.23 16.36
N SER A 251 9.54 -28.87 16.03
CA SER A 251 9.32 -30.29 16.30
C SER A 251 10.28 -31.17 15.51
N LEU A 252 10.52 -30.86 14.24
CA LEU A 252 11.52 -31.53 13.40
C LEU A 252 12.94 -31.33 13.94
N PHE A 253 13.28 -30.11 14.37
CA PHE A 253 14.59 -29.83 14.96
C PHE A 253 14.81 -30.62 16.27
N ARG A 254 13.78 -30.78 17.10
CA ARG A 254 13.85 -31.62 18.31
C ARG A 254 13.93 -33.12 18.01
N TRP A 255 13.35 -33.58 16.90
CA TRP A 255 13.35 -34.98 16.51
C TRP A 255 14.69 -35.41 15.87
N PHE A 256 15.23 -34.59 14.95
CA PHE A 256 16.55 -34.81 14.35
C PHE A 256 17.72 -34.43 15.27
N GLY A 257 17.52 -33.50 16.21
CA GLY A 257 18.52 -33.09 17.18
C GLY A 257 18.74 -34.07 18.34
N ARG A 258 18.00 -35.19 18.40
CA ARG A 258 18.32 -36.30 19.29
C ARG A 258 19.41 -37.16 18.62
N PRO A 259 20.64 -37.23 19.16
CA PRO A 259 21.63 -38.15 18.66
C PRO A 259 21.09 -39.57 18.84
N HIS A 260 20.70 -40.20 17.74
CA HIS A 260 20.39 -41.62 17.71
C HIS A 260 21.72 -42.37 17.86
N GLY A 261 22.10 -42.68 19.10
CA GLY A 261 23.17 -43.62 19.39
C GLY A 261 24.31 -43.16 20.30
N ALA A 262 24.06 -42.35 21.34
CA ALA A 262 25.02 -42.26 22.45
C ALA A 262 24.50 -43.10 23.63
N SER A 263 24.87 -44.39 23.66
CA SER A 263 24.82 -45.15 24.91
C SER A 263 25.69 -44.41 25.93
N LEU A 264 25.16 -44.19 27.14
CA LEU A 264 25.95 -43.86 28.31
C LEU A 264 26.91 -45.03 28.58
N GLY A 265 28.07 -45.00 27.93
CA GLY A 265 29.17 -45.93 28.11
C GLY A 265 30.37 -45.17 28.64
N THR A 266 30.73 -45.48 29.87
CA THR A 266 32.02 -45.27 30.53
C THR A 266 33.20 -45.25 29.57
N ASP A 267 33.90 -44.11 29.41
CA ASP A 267 35.25 -44.04 28.84
C ASP A 267 35.95 -42.73 29.29
N VAL A 268 36.23 -42.60 30.59
CA VAL A 268 37.06 -41.49 31.14
C VAL A 268 38.40 -42.00 31.72
N GLU A 269 38.76 -43.27 31.53
CA GLU A 269 39.97 -43.84 32.17
C GLU A 269 41.24 -43.93 31.31
N HIS A 270 41.24 -43.51 30.04
CA HIS A 270 42.43 -43.67 29.18
C HIS A 270 43.20 -42.39 28.83
N CYS A 271 43.49 -41.54 29.83
CA CYS A 271 44.50 -40.49 29.67
C CYS A 271 45.37 -40.32 30.94
N LYS A 272 46.19 -41.33 31.19
CA LYS A 272 47.49 -41.22 31.89
C LYS A 272 48.48 -42.08 31.12
N VAL A 273 49.76 -41.67 31.12
CA VAL A 273 50.94 -42.18 30.37
C VAL A 273 51.14 -41.35 29.10
N ASN A 274 52.18 -40.53 28.89
CA ASN A 274 53.51 -40.36 29.49
C ASN A 274 53.89 -38.88 29.53
#